data_AF-A0A3M8D3D9-F1
#
_entry.id   AF-A0A3M8D3D9-F1
#
_cell.length_a   1.000
_cell.length_b   1.000
_cell.length_c   1.000
_cell.angle_alpha   90.00
_cell.angle_beta   90.00
_cell.angle_gamma   90.00
#
_symmetry.space_group_name_H-M   'P 1'
#
loop_
_entity.id
_entity.type
_entity.pdbx_description
1 polymer ?
#
loop_
_entity_poly.entity_id
_entity_poly.type
_entity_poly.pdbx_seq_one_letter_code
_entity_poly.pdbx_strand_id
1 'polypeptide(L)' 'MKYSALGVSSITCPCCQNDTFDKDYRQLNSRGATFFGLDWANKEASILICKRCSYILWFMDEPAKK' A
#
# COMPACT_ATOMS: atom_id res chain seq x y z
N MET A 1 -6.74 -0.66 -11.14
CA MET A 1 -7.71 0.40 -10.79
C MET A 1 -6.93 1.67 -10.48
N LYS A 2 -7.57 2.84 -10.57
CA LYS A 2 -6.92 4.14 -10.23
C LYS A 2 -7.21 4.49 -8.77
N TYR A 3 -6.31 5.24 -8.15
CA TYR A 3 -6.39 5.58 -6.73
C TYR A 3 -5.99 7.04 -6.46
N SER A 4 -6.42 7.54 -5.32
CA SER A 4 -6.03 8.81 -4.69
C SER A 4 -5.54 8.56 -3.26
N ALA A 5 -4.78 9.50 -2.71
CA ALA A 5 -4.38 9.51 -1.30
C ALA A 5 -4.71 10.86 -0.67
N LEU A 6 -4.55 10.99 0.64
CA LEU A 6 -4.80 12.24 1.35
C LEU A 6 -3.97 13.39 0.73
N GLY A 7 -4.66 14.44 0.27
CA GLY A 7 -4.03 15.58 -0.41
C GLY A 7 -3.51 15.29 -1.83
N VAL A 8 -3.61 14.06 -2.33
CA VAL A 8 -3.12 13.65 -3.65
C VAL A 8 -4.27 13.14 -4.50
N SER A 9 -4.66 13.95 -5.50
CA SER A 9 -5.81 13.63 -6.33
C SER A 9 -5.57 12.41 -7.22
N SER A 10 -4.36 12.09 -7.68
CA SER A 10 -4.09 10.91 -8.51
C SER A 10 -2.72 10.33 -8.23
N ILE A 11 -2.66 9.00 -8.10
CA ILE A 11 -1.41 8.27 -7.87
C ILE A 11 -0.86 7.79 -9.22
N THR A 12 0.44 8.00 -9.43
CA THR A 12 1.18 7.55 -10.62
C THR A 12 2.41 6.77 -10.18
N CYS A 13 2.72 5.69 -10.90
CA CYS A 13 3.89 4.86 -10.59
C CYS A 13 5.17 5.64 -10.87
N PRO A 14 6.10 5.81 -9.91
CA PRO A 14 7.32 6.58 -10.11
C PRO A 14 8.32 5.86 -11.04
N CYS A 15 8.20 4.54 -11.19
CA CYS A 15 9.10 3.75 -12.02
C CYS A 15 8.76 3.84 -13.52
N CYS A 16 7.47 3.76 -13.88
CA CYS A 16 7.08 3.70 -15.29
C CYS A 16 6.09 4.79 -15.71
N GLN A 17 5.44 5.50 -14.80
CA GLN A 17 4.34 6.46 -15.04
C GLN A 17 2.95 5.85 -15.35
N ASN A 18 2.73 4.56 -15.07
CA ASN A 18 1.39 3.96 -15.17
C ASN A 18 0.52 4.41 -13.98
N ASP A 19 -0.80 4.50 -14.17
CA ASP A 19 -1.75 4.97 -13.16
C ASP A 19 -2.74 3.89 -12.68
N THR A 20 -2.52 2.63 -13.07
CA THR A 20 -3.34 1.49 -12.67
C THR A 20 -2.62 0.54 -11.73
N PHE A 21 -3.31 0.18 -10.64
CA PHE A 21 -2.75 -0.62 -9.56
C PHE A 21 -3.69 -1.73 -9.09
N ASP A 22 -3.11 -2.76 -8.50
CA ASP A 22 -3.77 -3.70 -7.59
C ASP A 22 -3.53 -3.26 -6.15
N LYS A 23 -4.54 -3.38 -5.27
CA LYS A 23 -4.42 -3.04 -3.85
C LYS A 23 -4.30 -4.32 -3.03
N ASP A 24 -3.39 -4.32 -2.08
CA ASP A 24 -3.16 -5.41 -1.13
C ASP A 24 -2.75 -4.80 0.23
N TYR A 25 -2.65 -5.62 1.28
CA TYR A 25 -2.21 -5.19 2.61
C TYR A 25 -0.99 -6.00 3.04
N ARG A 26 -0.01 -5.33 3.67
CA ARG A 26 1.21 -5.98 4.16
C ARG A 26 1.51 -5.55 5.58
N GLN A 27 1.84 -6.53 6.41
CA GLN A 27 2.29 -6.29 7.78
C GLN A 27 3.65 -5.59 7.77
N LEU A 28 3.77 -4.49 8.50
CA LEU A 28 5.02 -3.73 8.63
C LEU A 28 5.97 -4.30 9.69
N ASN A 29 5.52 -5.26 10.50
CA ASN A 29 6.32 -5.84 11.58
C ASN A 29 6.95 -7.17 11.18
N SER A 30 8.14 -7.44 11.75
CA SER A 30 8.77 -8.75 11.68
C SER A 30 7.91 -9.83 12.35
N ARG A 31 7.94 -11.06 11.83
CA ARG A 31 7.16 -12.22 12.31
C ARG A 31 7.28 -12.49 13.84
N GLY A 32 8.29 -11.93 14.51
CA GLY A 32 8.48 -12.05 15.96
C GLY A 32 7.47 -11.26 16.81
N ALA A 33 6.85 -10.19 16.29
CA ALA A 33 5.87 -9.39 17.05
C ALA A 33 4.54 -10.15 17.28
N THR A 34 4.13 -10.98 16.32
CA THR A 34 2.98 -11.88 16.45
C THR A 34 3.23 -12.97 17.50
N PHE A 35 4.48 -13.38 17.74
CA PHE A 35 4.81 -14.39 18.75
C PHE A 35 4.63 -13.88 20.20
N PHE A 36 4.66 -12.56 20.42
CA PHE A 36 4.46 -11.92 21.73
C PHE A 36 3.03 -11.43 21.98
N GLY A 37 2.04 -11.81 21.15
CA GLY A 37 0.63 -11.44 21.36
C GLY A 37 0.33 -9.94 21.18
N LEU A 38 1.22 -9.21 20.50
CA LEU A 38 1.10 -7.78 20.22
C LEU A 38 0.45 -7.52 18.85
N ASP A 39 -0.45 -8.39 18.40
CA ASP A 39 -1.13 -8.25 17.10
C ASP A 39 -2.02 -7.01 17.02
N TRP A 40 -2.47 -6.47 18.16
CA TRP A 40 -3.21 -5.20 18.24
C TRP A 40 -2.35 -3.97 17.92
N ALA A 41 -1.02 -4.08 18.02
CA ALA A 41 -0.06 -3.05 17.61
C ALA A 41 0.39 -3.22 16.15
N ASN A 42 -0.16 -4.22 15.44
CA ASN A 42 0.24 -4.57 14.09
C ASN A 42 -0.43 -3.61 13.10
N LYS A 43 0.25 -2.49 12.82
CA LYS A 43 -0.15 -1.57 11.74
C LYS A 43 0.06 -2.27 10.41
N GLU A 44 -1.03 -2.63 9.75
CA GLU A 44 -0.99 -3.09 8.37
C GLU A 44 -0.87 -1.87 7.45
N ALA A 45 0.10 -1.89 6.54
CA ALA A 45 0.20 -0.88 5.49
C ALA A 45 -0.67 -1.30 4.31
N SER A 46 -1.40 -0.34 3.75
CA SER A 46 -1.98 -0.50 2.43
C SER A 46 -0.88 -0.40 1.37
N ILE A 47 -0.87 -1.30 0.40
CA ILE A 47 0.04 -1.22 -0.73
C ILE A 47 -0.71 -1.12 -2.05
N LEU A 48 -0.12 -0.39 -2.99
CA LEU A 48 -0.54 -0.36 -4.39
C LEU A 48 0.57 -0.93 -5.27
N ILE A 49 0.25 -2.00 -5.98
CA ILE A 49 1.16 -2.72 -6.88
C ILE A 49 0.86 -2.28 -8.31
N CYS A 50 1.84 -1.69 -8.99
CA CYS A 50 1.67 -1.23 -10.36
C CYS A 50 1.36 -2.39 -11.30
N LYS A 51 0.24 -2.33 -12.04
CA LYS A 51 -0.15 -3.39 -12.99
C LYS A 51 0.80 -3.57 -14.17
N ARG A 52 1.66 -2.59 -14.44
CA ARG A 52 2.59 -2.62 -15.60
C ARG A 52 4.00 -3.09 -15.24
N CYS A 53 4.55 -2.65 -14.12
CA CYS A 53 5.95 -2.90 -13.76
C CYS A 53 6.14 -3.50 -12.38
N SER A 54 5.05 -3.82 -11.66
CA SER A 54 5.05 -4.42 -10.34
C SER A 54 5.71 -3.61 -9.22
N TYR A 55 6.07 -2.33 -9.47
CA TYR A 55 6.53 -1.42 -8.44
C TYR A 55 5.48 -1.25 -7.33
N ILE A 56 5.91 -1.32 -6.07
CA ILE A 56 5.04 -1.28 -4.89
C ILE A 56 5.14 0.09 -4.22
N LEU A 57 4.00 0.76 -4.07
CA LEU A 57 3.83 1.96 -3.25
C LEU A 57 3.23 1.56 -1.90
N TRP A 58 3.79 2.10 -0.82
CA TRP A 58 3.36 1.83 0.55
C TRP A 58 2.65 3.05 1.14
N PHE A 59 1.52 2.82 1.81
CA PHE A 59 0.72 3.87 2.43
C PHE A 59 0.36 3.50 3.87
N MET A 60 0.57 4.45 4.78
CA MET A 60 0.13 4.35 6.17
C MET A 60 -1.39 4.57 6.31
N ASP A 61 -1.94 5.51 5.55
CA ASP A 61 -3.37 5.73 5.43
C ASP A 61 -3.91 5.05 4.16
N GLU A 62 -5.12 4.53 4.22
CA GLU A 62 -5.68 3.78 3.11
C GLU A 62 -5.91 4.66 1.87
N PRO A 63 -5.33 4.32 0.69
CA PRO A 63 -5.60 5.04 -0.54
C PRO A 63 -7.02 4.74 -1.05
N ALA A 64 -7.76 5.80 -1.38
CA ALA A 64 -9.12 5.70 -1.88
C ALA A 64 -9.15 5.27 -3.35
N LYS A 65 -10.03 4.34 -3.68
CA LYS A 65 -10.30 3.91 -5.05
C LYS A 65 -11.10 5.00 -5.79
N LYS A 66 -10.72 5.28 -7.04
CA LYS A 66 -11.50 6.09 -7.98
C LYS A 66 -12.35 5.23 -8.89
#